data_AF-A0A943UBB1-F1
#
_entry.id   AF-A0A943UBB1-F1
#
_cell.length_a   1.000
_cell.length_b   1.000
_cell.length_c   1.000
_cell.angle_alpha   90.00
_cell.angle_beta   90.00
_cell.angle_gamma   90.00
#
_symmetry.space_group_name_H-M   'P 1'
#
loop_
_entity.id
_entity.type
_entity.pdbx_description
1 polymer ?
#
loop_
_entity_poly.entity_id
_entity_poly.type
_entity_poly.pdbx_seq_one_letter_code
_entity_poly.pdbx_strand_id
1 'polypeptide(L)'
;MEAIALIADIHANLLAAEAVLSDIHKKHRPDRIISLGDQVNLGPAPRDTLRLLRSENVTCLHGNHEGYILSAMNNDPKYAGANFASLRFNASLLKPDEITFQKSLSYSGITFCHALPEDDRFPVFDPALALPRLQEKNDAPNTRIICGHGHNPLHYSLPNLTLDVIGSTGCMDDGVPGMALYAMLYLSPGSVTLQPCVAWYDPAPLKELFISSGFAEACPIMAHITCLQQQRNFDYLMPFVTLARELAAEKNETDISPATWSEADALFHWPDGVGTAEFWRTLRLHTSP
;
A
#
# COMPACT_ATOMS: atom_id res chain seq x y z
N MET A 1 14.77 19.40 19.33
CA MET A 1 13.54 18.96 18.64
C MET A 1 14.01 17.98 17.59
N GLU A 2 13.56 16.73 17.66
CA GLU A 2 13.86 15.71 16.65
C GLU A 2 12.70 15.66 15.64
N ALA A 3 13.00 15.53 14.36
CA ALA A 3 12.04 15.43 13.28
C ALA A 3 12.18 14.08 12.57
N ILE A 4 11.06 13.37 12.44
CA ILE A 4 10.99 12.06 11.78
C ILE A 4 9.95 12.15 10.67
N ALA A 5 10.33 11.82 9.44
CA ALA A 5 9.36 11.62 8.37
C ALA A 5 8.84 10.18 8.41
N LEU A 6 7.53 10.03 8.31
CA LEU A 6 6.83 8.75 8.29
C LEU A 6 6.16 8.58 6.92
N ILE A 7 6.43 7.46 6.27
CA ILE A 7 5.81 7.04 5.00
C ILE A 7 5.19 5.65 5.19
N ALA A 8 4.21 5.27 4.38
CA ALA A 8 3.56 3.94 4.48
C ALA A 8 2.90 3.58 3.15
N ASP A 9 2.61 2.30 2.94
CA ASP A 9 1.71 1.84 1.87
C ASP A 9 2.18 2.36 0.49
N ILE A 10 3.47 2.22 0.21
CA ILE A 10 4.07 2.67 -1.06
C ILE A 10 3.61 1.76 -2.20
N HIS A 11 3.42 0.47 -1.91
CA HIS A 11 2.87 -0.51 -2.85
C HIS A 11 3.58 -0.51 -4.20
N ALA A 12 4.92 -0.48 -4.17
CA ALA A 12 5.77 -0.43 -5.37
C ALA A 12 5.45 0.69 -6.37
N ASN A 13 4.79 1.78 -5.93
CA ASN A 13 4.60 3.00 -6.70
C ASN A 13 5.87 3.87 -6.61
N LEU A 14 6.83 3.58 -7.49
CA LEU A 14 8.13 4.24 -7.51
C LEU A 14 8.02 5.76 -7.66
N LEU A 15 7.13 6.25 -8.55
CA LEU A 15 6.99 7.68 -8.82
C LEU A 15 6.51 8.46 -7.59
N ALA A 16 5.56 7.88 -6.84
CA ALA A 16 5.07 8.50 -5.61
C ALA A 16 6.15 8.50 -4.51
N ALA A 17 6.90 7.41 -4.39
CA ALA A 17 8.02 7.31 -3.45
C ALA A 17 9.11 8.37 -3.74
N GLU A 18 9.52 8.52 -5.00
CA GLU A 18 10.49 9.54 -5.43
C GLU A 18 9.99 10.96 -5.11
N ALA A 19 8.71 11.23 -5.39
CA ALA A 19 8.12 12.53 -5.12
C ALA A 19 8.07 12.86 -3.62
N VAL A 20 7.63 11.91 -2.78
CA VAL A 20 7.58 12.08 -1.32
C VAL A 20 8.98 12.28 -0.75
N LEU A 21 9.95 11.46 -1.13
CA LEU A 21 11.34 11.59 -0.65
C LEU A 21 11.96 12.93 -1.08
N SER A 22 11.75 13.35 -2.34
CA SER A 22 12.14 14.67 -2.82
C SER A 22 11.49 15.79 -1.99
N ASP A 23 10.20 15.68 -1.68
CA ASP A 23 9.46 16.68 -0.89
C ASP A 23 9.99 16.79 0.55
N ILE A 24 10.21 15.64 1.20
CA ILE A 24 10.80 15.52 2.53
C ILE A 24 12.16 16.23 2.58
N HIS A 25 13.04 15.98 1.61
CA HIS A 25 14.37 16.59 1.56
C HIS A 25 14.34 18.09 1.29
N LYS A 26 13.43 18.54 0.42
CA LYS A 26 13.29 19.95 0.08
C LYS A 26 12.73 20.78 1.23
N LYS A 27 11.74 20.24 1.96
CA LYS A 27 10.98 21.01 2.96
C LYS A 27 11.41 20.79 4.40
N HIS A 28 11.82 19.58 4.77
CA HIS A 28 11.89 19.18 6.17
C HIS A 28 13.28 18.77 6.64
N ARG A 29 14.05 18.03 5.81
CA ARG A 29 15.35 17.47 6.18
C ARG A 29 15.34 16.80 7.57
N PRO A 30 14.50 15.77 7.75
CA PRO A 30 14.33 15.11 9.04
C PRO A 30 15.63 14.43 9.50
N ASP A 31 15.70 14.15 10.79
CA ASP A 31 16.75 13.32 11.38
C ASP A 31 16.63 11.85 10.93
N ARG A 32 15.40 11.41 10.60
CA ARG A 32 15.08 10.02 10.23
C ARG A 32 13.91 9.95 9.24
N ILE A 33 13.91 8.89 8.43
CA ILE A 33 12.75 8.49 7.63
C ILE A 33 12.39 7.04 8.00
N ILE A 34 11.12 6.79 8.29
CA ILE A 34 10.61 5.47 8.66
C ILE A 34 9.45 5.12 7.72
N SER A 35 9.52 3.94 7.09
CA SER A 35 8.41 3.34 6.37
C SER A 35 7.65 2.39 7.28
N LEU A 36 6.34 2.55 7.41
CA LEU A 36 5.49 1.78 8.32
C LEU A 36 5.03 0.43 7.73
N GLY A 37 5.47 0.04 6.54
CA GLY A 37 5.12 -1.24 5.90
C GLY A 37 4.58 -1.07 4.49
N ASP A 38 4.36 -2.20 3.82
CA ASP A 38 3.80 -2.30 2.47
C ASP A 38 4.60 -1.47 1.46
N GLN A 39 5.90 -1.75 1.38
CA GLN A 39 6.79 -1.10 0.40
C GLN A 39 6.60 -1.71 -0.99
N VAL A 40 6.19 -2.97 -1.06
CA VAL A 40 6.13 -3.80 -2.27
C VAL A 40 4.71 -4.30 -2.54
N ASN A 41 4.54 -5.08 -3.62
CA ASN A 41 3.27 -5.58 -4.11
C ASN A 41 2.33 -4.48 -4.64
N LEU A 42 1.25 -4.90 -5.32
CA LEU A 42 0.28 -4.09 -6.07
C LEU A 42 0.85 -3.27 -7.24
N GLY A 43 1.97 -2.58 -7.05
CA GLY A 43 2.67 -1.84 -8.09
C GLY A 43 3.71 -2.65 -8.87
N PRO A 44 4.26 -2.05 -9.94
CA PRO A 44 5.09 -2.74 -10.93
C PRO A 44 6.60 -2.74 -10.61
N ALA A 45 7.05 -1.89 -9.68
CA ALA A 45 8.47 -1.56 -9.51
C ALA A 45 9.05 -1.91 -8.12
N PRO A 46 8.80 -3.11 -7.55
CA PRO A 46 9.17 -3.41 -6.16
C PRO A 46 10.68 -3.36 -5.92
N ARG A 47 11.50 -3.79 -6.89
CA ARG A 47 12.97 -3.76 -6.80
C ARG A 47 13.51 -2.34 -6.72
N ASP A 48 12.98 -1.46 -7.56
CA ASP A 48 13.46 -0.08 -7.65
C ASP A 48 12.99 0.72 -6.45
N THR A 49 11.76 0.48 -5.96
CA THR A 49 11.28 1.03 -4.69
C THR A 49 12.18 0.62 -3.53
N LEU A 50 12.50 -0.66 -3.36
CA LEU A 50 13.41 -1.10 -2.27
C LEU A 50 14.82 -0.53 -2.42
N ARG A 51 15.33 -0.40 -3.65
CA ARG A 51 16.65 0.22 -3.91
C ARG A 51 16.65 1.69 -3.50
N LEU A 52 15.60 2.43 -3.85
CA LEU A 52 15.42 3.83 -3.48
C LEU A 52 15.35 4.00 -1.96
N LEU A 53 14.50 3.23 -1.28
CA LEU A 53 14.38 3.30 0.18
C LEU A 53 15.71 2.99 0.88
N ARG A 54 16.48 2.03 0.36
CA ARG A 54 17.82 1.71 0.87
C ARG A 54 18.81 2.85 0.64
N SER A 55 18.83 3.48 -0.54
CA SER A 55 19.75 4.61 -0.82
C SER A 55 19.43 5.84 0.03
N GLU A 56 18.16 6.01 0.41
CA GLU A 56 17.68 7.09 1.27
C GLU A 56 17.78 6.78 2.78
N ASN A 57 18.38 5.64 3.15
CA ASN A 57 18.51 5.17 4.54
C ASN A 57 17.17 5.12 5.30
N VAL A 58 16.09 4.74 4.61
CA VAL A 58 14.77 4.59 5.22
C VAL A 58 14.76 3.35 6.12
N THR A 59 14.32 3.51 7.37
CA THR A 59 14.03 2.37 8.25
C THR A 59 12.69 1.77 7.83
N CYS A 60 12.68 0.60 7.21
CA CYS A 60 11.44 -0.08 6.82
C CYS A 60 10.94 -1.01 7.93
N LEU A 61 9.64 -0.95 8.20
CA LEU A 61 8.90 -1.92 9.03
C LEU A 61 8.16 -2.92 8.13
N HIS A 62 7.76 -4.05 8.72
CA HIS A 62 7.02 -5.09 8.02
C HIS A 62 5.53 -4.75 7.96
N GLY A 63 4.98 -4.72 6.75
CA GLY A 63 3.54 -4.72 6.48
C GLY A 63 3.03 -6.08 6.01
N ASN A 64 1.72 -6.19 5.83
CA ASN A 64 1.12 -7.47 5.46
C ASN A 64 1.46 -7.88 4.02
N HIS A 65 1.77 -6.94 3.12
CA HIS A 65 2.17 -7.27 1.74
C HIS A 65 3.55 -7.93 1.68
N GLU A 66 4.49 -7.55 2.55
CA GLU A 66 5.73 -8.30 2.72
C GLU A 66 5.44 -9.73 3.19
N GLY A 67 4.53 -9.89 4.17
CA GLY A 67 4.08 -11.20 4.64
C GLY A 67 3.44 -12.06 3.54
N TYR A 68 2.56 -11.47 2.72
CA TYR A 68 1.93 -12.17 1.60
C TYR A 68 2.95 -12.64 0.56
N ILE A 69 3.95 -11.82 0.23
CA ILE A 69 5.00 -12.19 -0.71
C ILE A 69 5.82 -13.35 -0.15
N LEU A 70 6.24 -13.28 1.12
CA LEU A 70 6.99 -14.35 1.77
C LEU A 70 6.20 -15.68 1.79
N SER A 71 4.88 -15.63 2.03
CA SER A 71 4.03 -16.82 1.92
C SER A 71 3.94 -17.35 0.48
N ALA A 72 3.81 -16.48 -0.51
CA ALA A 72 3.77 -16.87 -1.92
C ALA A 72 5.10 -17.50 -2.38
N MET A 73 6.26 -16.97 -1.93
CA MET A 73 7.58 -17.56 -2.17
C MET A 73 7.70 -18.98 -1.59
N ASN A 74 7.00 -19.26 -0.50
CA ASN A 74 6.93 -20.58 0.13
C ASN A 74 5.85 -21.50 -0.50
N ASN A 75 5.26 -21.12 -1.63
CA ASN A 75 4.22 -21.85 -2.33
C ASN A 75 2.97 -22.12 -1.49
N ASP A 76 2.57 -21.19 -0.63
CA ASP A 76 1.31 -21.28 0.10
C ASP A 76 0.13 -21.37 -0.90
N PRO A 77 -0.67 -22.44 -0.88
CA PRO A 77 -1.74 -22.68 -1.86
C PRO A 77 -2.82 -21.59 -1.83
N LYS A 78 -2.96 -20.85 -0.72
CA LYS A 78 -3.90 -19.72 -0.63
C LYS A 78 -3.66 -18.66 -1.71
N TYR A 79 -2.42 -18.52 -2.18
CA TYR A 79 -2.03 -17.51 -3.16
C TYR A 79 -1.87 -18.07 -4.58
N ALA A 80 -2.43 -19.24 -4.88
CA ALA A 80 -2.37 -19.87 -6.21
C ALA A 80 -3.39 -19.29 -7.21
N GLY A 81 -4.48 -18.69 -6.73
CA GLY A 81 -5.59 -18.18 -7.56
C GLY A 81 -5.19 -17.09 -8.55
N ALA A 82 -6.03 -16.86 -9.57
CA ALA A 82 -5.78 -15.87 -10.63
C ALA A 82 -5.67 -14.43 -10.08
N ASN A 83 -6.47 -14.10 -9.07
CA ASN A 83 -6.47 -12.83 -8.35
C ASN A 83 -5.15 -12.52 -7.61
N PHE A 84 -4.30 -13.53 -7.35
CA PHE A 84 -3.00 -13.37 -6.71
C PHE A 84 -1.82 -13.37 -7.70
N ALA A 85 -2.08 -13.26 -9.01
CA ALA A 85 -1.01 -13.25 -10.01
C ALA A 85 -0.03 -12.07 -9.82
N SER A 86 -0.51 -10.90 -9.38
CA SER A 86 0.34 -9.74 -9.06
C SER A 86 1.31 -10.00 -7.91
N LEU A 87 0.83 -10.71 -6.88
CA LEU A 87 1.62 -11.12 -5.73
C LEU A 87 2.74 -12.08 -6.16
N ARG A 88 2.42 -13.08 -6.99
CA ARG A 88 3.41 -14.04 -7.51
C ARG A 88 4.42 -13.38 -8.44
N PHE A 89 4.00 -12.42 -9.26
CA PHE A 89 4.92 -11.62 -10.05
C PHE A 89 5.92 -10.88 -9.15
N ASN A 90 5.43 -10.16 -8.14
CA ASN A 90 6.30 -9.45 -7.19
C ASN A 90 7.25 -10.42 -6.46
N ALA A 91 6.74 -11.58 -6.02
CA ALA A 91 7.54 -12.62 -5.39
C ALA A 91 8.68 -13.13 -6.30
N SER A 92 8.46 -13.22 -7.62
CA SER A 92 9.50 -13.65 -8.56
C SER A 92 10.64 -12.64 -8.74
N LEU A 93 10.41 -11.38 -8.36
CA LEU A 93 11.40 -10.31 -8.46
C LEU A 93 12.22 -10.13 -7.18
N LEU A 94 11.75 -10.61 -6.04
CA LEU A 94 12.34 -10.28 -4.74
C LEU A 94 13.04 -11.48 -4.11
N LYS A 95 13.82 -11.21 -3.06
CA LYS A 95 14.36 -12.24 -2.17
C LYS A 95 13.84 -12.04 -0.74
N PRO A 96 13.70 -13.11 0.06
CA PRO A 96 13.19 -13.00 1.43
C PRO A 96 13.94 -12.00 2.31
N ASP A 97 15.27 -11.94 2.20
CA ASP A 97 16.13 -11.04 2.97
C ASP A 97 15.95 -9.56 2.60
N GLU A 98 15.43 -9.26 1.40
CA GLU A 98 15.17 -7.89 0.96
C GLU A 98 13.89 -7.29 1.55
N ILE A 99 12.99 -8.14 2.09
CA ILE A 99 11.66 -7.76 2.60
C ILE A 99 11.37 -8.27 4.01
N THR A 100 12.38 -8.79 4.70
CA THR A 100 12.26 -9.20 6.11
C THR A 100 12.66 -8.05 7.02
N PHE A 101 11.66 -7.41 7.63
CA PHE A 101 11.81 -6.23 8.46
C PHE A 101 11.32 -6.45 9.89
N GLN A 102 11.63 -5.52 10.79
CA GLN A 102 11.01 -5.50 12.12
C GLN A 102 9.52 -5.17 12.00
N LYS A 103 8.67 -5.87 12.76
CA LYS A 103 7.21 -5.64 12.73
C LYS A 103 6.79 -4.33 13.39
N SER A 104 7.53 -3.91 14.41
CA SER A 104 7.26 -2.68 15.12
C SER A 104 8.55 -2.07 15.65
N LEU A 105 8.50 -0.77 15.89
CA LEU A 105 9.58 0.01 16.50
C LEU A 105 8.98 0.87 17.62
N SER A 106 9.51 0.75 18.83
CA SER A 106 9.17 1.67 19.92
C SER A 106 10.27 2.71 20.06
N TYR A 107 9.91 3.99 19.96
CA TYR A 107 10.85 5.10 20.06
C TYR A 107 10.19 6.31 20.71
N SER A 108 10.85 6.90 21.72
CA SER A 108 10.36 8.07 22.45
C SER A 108 8.92 7.91 23.00
N GLY A 109 8.56 6.70 23.45
CA GLY A 109 7.23 6.39 24.00
C GLY A 109 6.14 6.19 22.94
N ILE A 110 6.49 6.16 21.66
CA ILE A 110 5.58 5.94 20.52
C ILE A 110 5.88 4.57 19.92
N THR A 111 4.84 3.84 19.54
CA THR A 111 4.96 2.58 18.79
C THR A 111 4.61 2.82 17.32
N PHE A 112 5.55 2.50 16.45
CA PHE A 112 5.39 2.48 15.00
C PHE A 112 5.16 1.04 14.54
N CYS A 113 4.15 0.81 13.72
CA CYS A 113 3.83 -0.50 13.12
C CYS A 113 2.99 -0.31 11.86
N HIS A 114 2.69 -1.38 11.14
CA HIS A 114 1.89 -1.29 9.93
C HIS A 114 0.39 -1.08 10.20
N ALA A 115 -0.21 -1.88 11.09
CA ALA A 115 -1.61 -1.75 11.50
C ALA A 115 -1.71 -1.71 13.04
N LEU A 116 -1.61 -2.86 13.69
CA LEU A 116 -1.36 -2.98 15.13
C LEU A 116 -0.03 -3.71 15.40
N PRO A 117 0.63 -3.50 16.54
CA PRO A 117 1.92 -4.12 16.84
C PRO A 117 1.91 -5.66 16.79
N GLU A 118 0.78 -6.26 17.16
CA GLU A 118 0.55 -7.70 17.17
C GLU A 118 -0.10 -8.25 15.90
N ASP A 119 -0.67 -7.39 15.05
CA ASP A 119 -1.48 -7.79 13.90
C ASP A 119 -1.35 -6.77 12.76
N ASP A 120 -0.53 -7.13 11.78
CA ASP A 120 -0.25 -6.35 10.56
C ASP A 120 -1.43 -6.36 9.56
N ARG A 121 -2.53 -7.05 9.84
CA ARG A 121 -3.72 -7.10 8.94
C ARG A 121 -4.97 -6.56 9.59
N PHE A 122 -4.85 -5.97 10.78
CA PHE A 122 -6.00 -5.51 11.52
C PHE A 122 -6.67 -4.34 10.79
N PRO A 123 -7.98 -4.39 10.49
CA PRO A 123 -8.68 -3.38 9.70
C PRO A 123 -8.91 -2.10 10.52
N VAL A 124 -7.85 -1.31 10.71
CA VAL A 124 -7.86 -0.06 11.48
C VAL A 124 -8.81 0.98 10.90
N PHE A 125 -9.21 0.86 9.64
CA PHE A 125 -10.14 1.77 8.96
C PHE A 125 -11.62 1.50 9.30
N ASP A 126 -11.95 0.34 9.90
CA ASP A 126 -13.32 0.01 10.32
C ASP A 126 -13.51 0.32 11.81
N PRO A 127 -14.23 1.40 12.17
CA PRO A 127 -14.45 1.75 13.58
C PRO A 127 -15.19 0.68 14.38
N ALA A 128 -16.06 -0.12 13.74
CA ALA A 128 -16.81 -1.16 14.41
C ALA A 128 -15.92 -2.30 14.91
N LEU A 129 -14.81 -2.55 14.20
CA LEU A 129 -13.79 -3.52 14.59
C LEU A 129 -12.69 -2.88 15.45
N ALA A 130 -12.25 -1.66 15.09
CA ALA A 130 -11.13 -0.99 15.74
C ALA A 130 -11.43 -0.54 17.17
N LEU A 131 -12.59 0.09 17.44
CA LEU A 131 -12.88 0.63 18.76
C LEU A 131 -12.88 -0.42 19.88
N PRO A 132 -13.52 -1.60 19.73
CA PRO A 132 -13.42 -2.66 20.74
C PRO A 132 -11.99 -3.10 21.02
N ARG A 133 -11.19 -3.34 19.96
CA ARG A 133 -9.79 -3.77 20.10
C ARG A 133 -8.92 -2.71 20.75
N LEU A 134 -9.12 -1.43 20.45
CA LEU A 134 -8.39 -0.34 21.09
C LEU A 134 -8.79 -0.17 22.56
N GLN A 135 -10.06 -0.41 22.90
CA GLN A 135 -10.55 -0.36 24.28
C GLN A 135 -9.89 -1.45 25.14
N GLU A 136 -9.68 -2.65 24.61
CA GLU A 136 -8.93 -3.74 25.28
C GLU A 136 -7.49 -3.33 25.61
N LYS A 137 -6.94 -2.32 24.93
CA LYS A 137 -5.55 -1.85 25.08
C LYS A 137 -5.45 -0.53 25.84
N ASN A 138 -6.56 0.02 26.31
CA ASN A 138 -6.65 1.36 26.91
C ASN A 138 -6.31 1.38 28.42
N ASP A 139 -5.65 0.35 28.93
CA ASP A 139 -5.24 0.26 30.34
C ASP A 139 -3.90 0.95 30.62
N ALA A 140 -2.97 0.92 29.65
CA ALA A 140 -1.65 1.51 29.80
C ALA A 140 -1.69 3.03 29.53
N PRO A 141 -1.27 3.88 30.47
CA PRO A 141 -1.37 5.33 30.33
C PRO A 141 -0.49 5.84 29.19
N ASN A 142 -1.00 6.84 28.45
CA ASN A 142 -0.30 7.55 27.38
C ASN A 142 0.22 6.63 26.24
N THR A 143 -0.49 5.56 25.91
CA THR A 143 -0.20 4.71 24.76
C THR A 143 -0.36 5.50 23.46
N ARG A 144 0.67 5.54 22.62
CA ARG A 144 0.62 6.18 21.29
C ARG A 144 1.09 5.22 20.20
N ILE A 145 0.23 4.99 19.23
CA ILE A 145 0.47 4.13 18.07
C ILE A 145 0.37 5.00 16.81
N ILE A 146 1.35 4.88 15.92
CA ILE A 146 1.29 5.50 14.59
C ILE A 146 1.50 4.41 13.55
N CYS A 147 0.57 4.30 12.61
CA CYS A 147 0.56 3.21 11.63
C CYS A 147 0.14 3.65 10.23
N GLY A 148 0.19 2.70 9.29
CA GLY A 148 -0.30 2.82 7.91
C GLY A 148 -1.55 1.94 7.73
N HIS A 149 -1.55 1.07 6.73
CA HIS A 149 -2.54 0.02 6.44
C HIS A 149 -3.93 0.51 6.03
N GLY A 150 -4.46 1.53 6.70
CA GLY A 150 -5.78 2.08 6.39
C GLY A 150 -5.83 2.91 5.10
N HIS A 151 -4.68 3.15 4.45
CA HIS A 151 -4.46 3.90 3.19
C HIS A 151 -4.94 5.37 3.16
N ASN A 152 -5.83 5.76 4.06
CA ASN A 152 -6.34 7.09 4.28
C ASN A 152 -6.07 7.53 5.73
N PRO A 153 -5.82 8.82 5.98
CA PRO A 153 -5.58 9.30 7.33
C PRO A 153 -6.78 9.08 8.25
N LEU A 154 -6.53 8.60 9.46
CA LEU A 154 -7.56 8.44 10.49
C LEU A 154 -6.96 8.64 11.89
N HIS A 155 -7.81 8.98 12.85
CA HIS A 155 -7.41 9.22 14.23
C HIS A 155 -8.41 8.62 15.21
N TYR A 156 -7.92 7.80 16.14
CA TYR A 156 -8.66 7.37 17.33
C TYR A 156 -8.05 7.99 18.58
N SER A 157 -8.90 8.51 19.46
CA SER A 157 -8.53 9.02 20.77
C SER A 157 -9.40 8.39 21.86
N LEU A 158 -8.76 7.61 22.73
CA LEU A 158 -9.30 7.06 23.96
C LEU A 158 -8.57 7.72 25.16
N PRO A 159 -9.08 7.58 26.40
CA PRO A 159 -8.47 8.25 27.57
C PRO A 159 -6.97 8.02 27.76
N ASN A 160 -6.48 6.81 27.46
CA ASN A 160 -5.08 6.42 27.65
C ASN A 160 -4.39 6.02 26.34
N LEU A 161 -5.08 6.05 25.20
CA LEU A 161 -4.57 5.54 23.93
C LEU A 161 -4.89 6.50 22.78
N THR A 162 -3.89 6.76 21.95
CA THR A 162 -4.06 7.40 20.63
C THR A 162 -3.54 6.47 19.54
N LEU A 163 -4.29 6.37 18.44
CA LEU A 163 -3.85 5.71 17.21
C LEU A 163 -4.03 6.68 16.04
N ASP A 164 -2.94 6.93 15.33
CA ASP A 164 -2.91 7.75 14.12
C ASP A 164 -2.56 6.88 12.91
N VAL A 165 -3.40 6.86 11.87
CA VAL A 165 -3.02 6.34 10.55
C VAL A 165 -2.57 7.50 9.68
N ILE A 166 -1.40 7.38 9.06
CA ILE A 166 -0.79 8.48 8.31
C ILE A 166 -1.27 8.60 6.86
N GLY A 167 -2.07 7.64 6.39
CA GLY A 167 -2.46 7.49 4.99
C GLY A 167 -1.39 6.78 4.16
N SER A 168 -1.57 6.78 2.84
CA SER A 168 -0.71 6.07 1.90
C SER A 168 0.17 7.01 1.07
N THR A 169 1.43 6.60 0.91
CA THR A 169 2.38 7.23 -0.03
C THR A 169 2.05 6.89 -1.48
N GLY A 170 1.61 5.67 -1.80
CA GLY A 170 1.55 5.20 -3.18
C GLY A 170 0.21 4.67 -3.68
N CYS A 171 -0.79 4.51 -2.81
CA CYS A 171 -2.01 3.77 -3.11
C CYS A 171 -3.14 4.16 -2.14
N MET A 172 -3.59 5.42 -2.16
CA MET A 172 -4.75 5.81 -1.35
C MET A 172 -6.05 5.17 -1.87
N ASP A 173 -6.99 4.88 -0.96
CA ASP A 173 -8.28 4.30 -1.30
C ASP A 173 -9.34 5.37 -1.62
N ASP A 174 -9.19 6.57 -1.05
CA ASP A 174 -10.03 7.74 -1.36
C ASP A 174 -9.18 9.02 -1.41
N GLY A 175 -8.76 9.43 -2.60
CA GLY A 175 -7.94 10.61 -2.81
C GLY A 175 -8.14 11.22 -4.20
N VAL A 176 -7.15 11.98 -4.64
CA VAL A 176 -7.15 12.59 -5.98
C VAL A 176 -5.88 12.21 -6.74
N PRO A 177 -5.91 12.16 -8.09
CA PRO A 177 -4.76 11.80 -8.91
C PRO A 177 -3.49 12.58 -8.54
N GLY A 178 -2.36 11.88 -8.43
CA GLY A 178 -1.05 12.49 -8.17
C GLY A 178 -0.81 12.96 -6.73
N MET A 179 -1.77 12.79 -5.82
CA MET A 179 -1.58 13.06 -4.39
C MET A 179 -0.84 11.91 -3.71
N ALA A 180 0.20 12.20 -2.94
CA ALA A 180 0.93 11.22 -2.14
C ALA A 180 1.06 11.73 -0.69
N LEU A 181 0.66 10.92 0.29
CA LEU A 181 0.70 11.30 1.70
C LEU A 181 1.94 10.78 2.41
N TYR A 182 2.40 11.60 3.35
CA TYR A 182 3.36 11.24 4.37
C TYR A 182 3.07 12.09 5.62
N ALA A 183 3.75 11.83 6.72
CA ALA A 183 3.62 12.65 7.92
C ALA A 183 4.97 13.06 8.49
N MET A 184 5.02 14.27 9.04
CA MET A 184 6.15 14.77 9.81
C MET A 184 5.83 14.67 11.30
N LEU A 185 6.63 13.89 12.02
CA LEU A 185 6.55 13.76 13.46
C LEU A 185 7.65 14.61 14.12
N TYR A 186 7.25 15.58 14.92
CA TYR A 186 8.16 16.43 15.69
C TYR A 186 8.10 16.05 17.16
N LEU A 187 9.26 15.74 17.73
CA LEU A 187 9.45 15.33 19.11
C LEU A 187 10.21 16.40 19.88
N SER A 188 9.60 16.90 20.94
CA SER A 188 10.21 17.82 21.92
C SER A 188 9.90 17.34 23.34
N PRO A 189 10.67 17.78 24.36
CA PRO A 189 10.38 17.43 25.75
C PRO A 189 8.92 17.76 26.10
N GLY A 190 8.11 16.72 26.40
CA GLY A 190 6.70 16.86 26.75
C GLY A 190 5.75 17.22 25.61
N SER A 191 6.20 17.21 24.34
CA SER A 191 5.36 17.55 23.19
C SER A 191 5.65 16.64 21.99
N VAL A 192 4.58 16.14 21.39
CA VAL A 192 4.61 15.29 20.19
C VAL A 192 3.59 15.86 19.20
N THR A 193 4.06 16.27 18.04
CA THR A 193 3.22 16.82 16.97
C THR A 193 3.35 15.94 15.73
N LEU A 194 2.22 15.39 15.27
CA LEU A 194 2.13 14.69 14.00
C LEU A 194 1.46 15.64 12.99
N GLN A 195 2.17 15.95 11.91
CA GLN A 195 1.71 16.84 10.86
C GLN A 195 1.55 16.06 9.54
N PRO A 196 0.33 15.86 9.04
CA PRO A 196 0.13 15.28 7.71
C PRO A 196 0.68 16.21 6.64
N CYS A 197 1.31 15.63 5.63
CA CYS A 197 1.98 16.33 4.54
C CYS A 197 1.57 15.71 3.20
N VAL A 198 1.64 16.52 2.14
CA VAL A 198 1.27 16.11 0.79
C VAL A 198 2.43 16.41 -0.15
N ALA A 199 2.85 15.39 -0.90
CA ALA A 199 3.67 15.55 -2.09
C ALA A 199 2.80 15.34 -3.32
N TRP A 200 3.08 16.10 -4.38
CA TRP A 200 2.39 15.97 -5.66
C TRP A 200 3.33 15.37 -6.70
N TYR A 201 2.81 14.45 -7.51
CA TYR A 201 3.54 13.83 -8.61
C TYR A 201 2.65 13.67 -9.85
N ASP A 202 3.25 13.46 -11.01
CA ASP A 202 2.51 13.13 -12.23
C ASP A 202 2.30 11.61 -12.31
N PRO A 203 1.07 11.11 -12.24
CA PRO A 203 0.79 9.68 -12.35
C PRO A 203 0.72 9.18 -13.80
N ALA A 204 0.77 10.06 -14.81
CA ALA A 204 0.64 9.67 -16.21
C ALA A 204 1.64 8.58 -16.64
N PRO A 205 2.93 8.60 -16.22
CA PRO A 205 3.89 7.58 -16.61
C PRO A 205 3.68 6.19 -15.98
N LEU A 206 2.80 6.05 -14.97
CA LEU A 206 2.55 4.76 -14.32
C LEU A 206 2.17 3.68 -15.33
N LYS A 207 1.26 3.98 -16.26
CA LYS A 207 0.80 2.99 -17.25
C LYS A 207 1.95 2.42 -18.09
N GLU A 208 2.92 3.24 -18.47
CA GLU A 208 4.12 2.80 -19.19
C GLU A 208 5.04 1.95 -18.31
N LEU A 209 5.17 2.29 -17.01
CA LEU A 209 5.93 1.50 -16.05
C LEU A 209 5.32 0.10 -15.83
N PHE A 210 3.99 0.02 -15.78
CA PHE A 210 3.25 -1.26 -15.72
C PHE A 210 3.50 -2.13 -16.96
N ILE A 211 3.62 -1.53 -18.15
CA ILE A 211 3.92 -2.23 -19.40
C ILE A 211 5.39 -2.67 -19.44
N SER A 212 6.31 -1.73 -19.25
CA SER A 212 7.76 -1.95 -19.40
C SER A 212 8.35 -2.88 -18.34
N SER A 213 7.75 -2.96 -17.16
CA SER A 213 8.12 -3.94 -16.12
C SER A 213 7.69 -5.39 -16.45
N GLY A 214 6.80 -5.59 -17.43
CA GLY A 214 6.18 -6.89 -17.71
C GLY A 214 4.99 -7.22 -16.79
N PHE A 215 4.63 -6.34 -15.85
CA PHE A 215 3.54 -6.58 -14.91
C PHE A 215 2.18 -6.66 -15.60
N ALA A 216 1.92 -5.78 -16.57
CA ALA A 216 0.72 -5.80 -17.40
C ALA A 216 0.59 -7.08 -18.24
N GLU A 217 1.69 -7.71 -18.63
CA GLU A 217 1.68 -8.98 -19.36
C GLU A 217 1.44 -10.17 -18.41
N ALA A 218 2.09 -10.17 -17.24
CA ALA A 218 2.02 -11.27 -16.29
C ALA A 218 0.65 -11.39 -15.60
N CYS A 219 -0.03 -10.27 -15.33
CA CYS A 219 -1.31 -10.26 -14.62
C CYS A 219 -2.22 -9.12 -15.10
N PRO A 220 -2.71 -9.15 -16.35
CA PRO A 220 -3.30 -7.99 -17.02
C PRO A 220 -4.47 -7.34 -16.28
N ILE A 221 -5.39 -8.13 -15.71
CA ILE A 221 -6.56 -7.61 -14.99
C ILE A 221 -6.13 -6.98 -13.66
N MET A 222 -5.33 -7.67 -12.84
CA MET A 222 -4.81 -7.10 -11.58
C MET A 222 -3.96 -5.86 -11.82
N ALA A 223 -3.15 -5.87 -12.88
CA ALA A 223 -2.37 -4.72 -13.31
C ALA A 223 -3.27 -3.56 -13.70
N HIS A 224 -4.41 -3.81 -14.37
CA HIS A 224 -5.33 -2.76 -14.78
C HIS A 224 -5.98 -2.08 -13.56
N ILE A 225 -6.49 -2.90 -12.62
CA ILE A 225 -7.04 -2.45 -11.34
C ILE A 225 -6.05 -1.56 -10.60
N THR A 226 -4.84 -2.08 -10.37
CA THR A 226 -3.83 -1.40 -9.54
C THR A 226 -3.21 -0.20 -10.25
N CYS A 227 -3.06 -0.23 -11.58
CA CYS A 227 -2.65 0.95 -12.35
C CYS A 227 -3.67 2.07 -12.21
N LEU A 228 -4.97 1.78 -12.36
CA LEU A 228 -6.01 2.78 -12.18
C LEU A 228 -6.07 3.30 -10.75
N GLN A 229 -5.94 2.41 -9.75
CA GLN A 229 -5.93 2.79 -8.34
C GLN A 229 -4.74 3.72 -8.02
N GLN A 230 -3.53 3.38 -8.46
CA GLN A 230 -2.36 4.23 -8.26
C GLN A 230 -2.43 5.54 -9.04
N GLN A 231 -3.04 5.55 -10.22
CA GLN A 231 -3.20 6.77 -11.02
C GLN A 231 -4.25 7.71 -10.46
N ARG A 232 -5.34 7.17 -9.90
CA ARG A 232 -6.51 7.94 -9.49
C ARG A 232 -6.61 8.16 -7.98
N ASN A 233 -5.85 7.40 -7.19
CA ASN A 233 -6.00 7.30 -5.73
C ASN A 233 -7.44 6.95 -5.36
N PHE A 234 -7.92 5.82 -5.87
CA PHE A 234 -9.26 5.32 -5.57
C PHE A 234 -9.27 3.80 -5.56
N ASP A 235 -9.90 3.20 -4.55
CA ASP A 235 -9.99 1.75 -4.43
C ASP A 235 -10.94 1.15 -5.48
N TYR A 236 -10.33 0.57 -6.51
CA TYR A 236 -11.03 -0.27 -7.49
C TYR A 236 -10.86 -1.76 -7.20
N LEU A 237 -9.93 -2.13 -6.32
CA LEU A 237 -9.61 -3.52 -6.02
C LEU A 237 -10.73 -4.19 -5.23
N MET A 238 -11.20 -3.58 -4.14
CA MET A 238 -12.25 -4.19 -3.33
C MET A 238 -13.58 -4.33 -4.09
N PRO A 239 -14.07 -3.31 -4.84
CA PRO A 239 -15.25 -3.48 -5.67
C PRO A 239 -15.09 -4.60 -6.72
N PHE A 240 -13.94 -4.68 -7.39
CA PHE A 240 -13.68 -5.71 -8.40
C PHE A 240 -13.65 -7.12 -7.78
N VAL A 241 -12.91 -7.29 -6.69
CA VAL A 241 -12.80 -8.59 -5.99
C VAL A 241 -14.15 -9.00 -5.40
N THR A 242 -14.98 -8.05 -4.95
CA THR A 242 -16.34 -8.34 -4.47
C THR A 242 -17.19 -8.91 -5.58
N LEU A 243 -17.24 -8.26 -6.75
CA LEU A 243 -17.94 -8.77 -7.94
C LEU A 243 -17.44 -10.17 -8.33
N ALA A 244 -16.12 -10.36 -8.38
CA ALA A 244 -15.54 -11.67 -8.73
C ALA A 244 -15.90 -12.77 -7.73
N ARG A 245 -16.03 -12.45 -6.43
CA ARG A 245 -16.47 -13.39 -5.38
C ARG A 245 -17.95 -13.73 -5.50
N GLU A 246 -18.79 -12.75 -5.82
CA GLU A 246 -20.23 -12.97 -6.06
C GLU A 246 -20.44 -13.93 -7.24
N LEU A 247 -19.78 -13.67 -8.37
CA LEU A 247 -19.82 -14.55 -9.54
C LEU A 247 -19.30 -15.96 -9.24
N ALA A 248 -18.22 -16.07 -8.45
CA ALA A 248 -17.69 -17.37 -8.03
C ALA A 248 -18.71 -18.14 -7.16
N ALA A 249 -19.38 -17.45 -6.24
CA ALA A 249 -20.40 -18.04 -5.39
C ALA A 249 -21.62 -18.52 -6.20
N GLU A 250 -22.09 -17.75 -7.19
CA GLU A 250 -23.18 -18.15 -8.09
C GLU A 250 -22.86 -19.44 -8.86
N LYS A 251 -21.58 -19.65 -9.17
CA LYS A 251 -21.07 -20.86 -9.86
C LYS A 251 -20.68 -21.99 -8.92
N ASN A 252 -20.80 -21.80 -7.60
CA ASN A 252 -20.35 -22.73 -6.56
C ASN A 252 -18.84 -23.05 -6.65
N GLU A 253 -18.02 -22.08 -7.06
CA GLU A 253 -16.57 -22.21 -7.04
C GLU A 253 -16.04 -22.00 -5.61
N THR A 254 -15.10 -22.85 -5.17
CA THR A 254 -14.43 -22.67 -3.86
C THR A 254 -13.44 -21.51 -3.88
N ASP A 255 -12.84 -21.24 -5.04
CA ASP A 255 -11.90 -20.17 -5.32
C ASP A 255 -12.25 -19.53 -6.65
N ILE A 256 -11.90 -18.26 -6.84
CA ILE A 256 -12.19 -17.54 -8.09
C ILE A 256 -11.41 -18.18 -9.25
N SER A 257 -12.11 -18.82 -10.18
CA SER A 257 -11.48 -19.43 -11.36
C SER A 257 -10.96 -18.37 -12.35
N PRO A 258 -10.00 -18.69 -13.23
CA PRO A 258 -9.58 -17.79 -14.30
C PRO A 258 -10.73 -17.34 -15.22
N ALA A 259 -11.73 -18.20 -15.42
CA ALA A 259 -12.92 -17.87 -16.22
C ALA A 259 -13.79 -16.84 -15.49
N THR A 260 -14.06 -17.04 -14.20
CA THR A 260 -14.79 -16.07 -13.37
C THR A 260 -14.05 -14.75 -13.24
N TRP A 261 -12.72 -14.77 -13.11
CA TRP A 261 -11.89 -13.56 -13.07
C TRP A 261 -11.98 -12.75 -14.37
N SER A 262 -12.03 -13.43 -15.52
CA SER A 262 -12.20 -12.80 -16.84
C SER A 262 -13.62 -12.30 -17.07
N GLU A 263 -14.62 -13.00 -16.54
CA GLU A 263 -16.02 -12.56 -16.59
C GLU A 263 -16.23 -11.31 -15.72
N ALA A 264 -15.61 -11.25 -14.54
CA ALA A 264 -15.61 -10.05 -13.71
C ALA A 264 -15.01 -8.84 -14.47
N ASP A 265 -13.92 -9.01 -15.22
CA ASP A 265 -13.35 -7.95 -16.07
C ASP A 265 -14.34 -7.44 -17.14
N ALA A 266 -15.15 -8.33 -17.72
CA ALA A 266 -16.15 -7.97 -18.71
C ALA A 266 -17.39 -7.27 -18.13
N LEU A 267 -17.73 -7.57 -16.87
CA LEU A 267 -18.91 -7.02 -16.18
C LEU A 267 -18.61 -5.80 -15.30
N PHE A 268 -17.34 -5.62 -14.90
CA PHE A 268 -16.96 -4.53 -14.04
C PHE A 268 -17.14 -3.18 -14.73
N HIS A 269 -17.76 -2.24 -14.02
CA HIS A 269 -17.95 -0.88 -14.51
C HIS A 269 -16.65 -0.08 -14.38
N TRP A 270 -15.75 -0.27 -15.34
CA TRP A 270 -14.46 0.40 -15.37
C TRP A 270 -14.60 1.93 -15.40
N PRO A 271 -13.81 2.66 -14.60
CA PRO A 271 -13.98 4.10 -14.42
C PRO A 271 -13.42 4.93 -15.60
N ASP A 272 -12.73 4.31 -16.55
CA ASP A 272 -12.38 4.85 -17.87
C ASP A 272 -13.28 4.31 -19.00
N GLY A 273 -14.23 3.42 -18.68
CA GLY A 273 -15.16 2.83 -19.64
C GLY A 273 -14.55 1.81 -20.59
N VAL A 274 -13.29 1.37 -20.37
CA VAL A 274 -12.62 0.39 -21.22
C VAL A 274 -12.22 -0.86 -20.44
N GLY A 275 -12.45 -2.04 -21.01
CA GLY A 275 -12.00 -3.29 -20.41
C GLY A 275 -10.48 -3.47 -20.47
N THR A 276 -9.94 -4.40 -19.68
CA THR A 276 -8.49 -4.62 -19.54
C THR A 276 -7.75 -4.78 -20.88
N ALA A 277 -8.31 -5.54 -21.83
CA ALA A 277 -7.67 -5.76 -23.12
C ALA A 277 -7.53 -4.49 -23.96
N GLU A 278 -8.46 -3.55 -23.86
CA GLU A 278 -8.41 -2.26 -24.56
C GLU A 278 -7.53 -1.25 -23.81
N PHE A 279 -7.61 -1.25 -22.47
CA PHE A 279 -6.74 -0.46 -21.62
C PHE A 279 -5.26 -0.65 -21.96
N TRP A 280 -4.80 -1.89 -22.15
CA TRP A 280 -3.39 -2.14 -22.47
C TRP A 280 -3.01 -1.93 -23.95
N ARG A 281 -3.97 -1.84 -24.87
CA ARG A 281 -3.68 -1.55 -26.30
C ARG A 281 -3.38 -0.08 -26.56
N THR A 282 -3.95 0.84 -25.78
CA THR A 282 -3.92 2.29 -26.05
C THR A 282 -2.51 2.89 -26.02
N LEU A 283 -1.51 2.24 -25.42
CA LEU A 283 -0.10 2.70 -25.49
C LEU A 283 0.71 2.12 -26.65
N ARG A 284 0.32 0.95 -27.22
CA ARG A 284 1.10 0.31 -28.30
C ARG A 284 1.02 1.07 -29.63
N LEU A 285 0.05 1.98 -29.78
CA LEU A 285 -0.13 2.79 -31.00
C LEU A 285 0.74 4.06 -31.04
N HIS A 286 1.41 4.42 -29.94
CA HIS A 286 2.29 5.61 -29.86
C HIS A 286 3.78 5.29 -29.72
N THR A 287 4.15 4.01 -29.70
CA THR A 287 5.54 3.54 -29.52
C THR A 287 6.04 2.62 -30.64
N SER A 288 5.45 2.72 -31.84
CA SER A 288 6.08 2.15 -33.05
C SER A 288 6.94 3.22 -33.73
N PRO A 289 8.22 2.93 -34.04
CA PRO A 289 9.09 3.85 -34.78
C PRO A 289 8.62 4.11 -36.22
#